data_AF-W1VH98-F1
#
_entry.id   AF-W1VH98-F1
#
_cell.length_a   1.000
_cell.length_b   1.000
_cell.length_c   1.000
_cell.angle_alpha   90.00
_cell.angle_beta   90.00
_cell.angle_gamma   90.00
#
_symmetry.space_group_name_H-M   'P 1'
#
loop_
_entity.id
_entity.type
_entity.pdbx_description
1 polymer ?
#
loop_
_entity_poly.entity_id
_entity_poly.type
_entity_poly.pdbx_seq_one_letter_code
_entity_poly.pdbx_strand_id
1 'polypeptide(L)' 'LGAAVNLLDIPVVVLGGHLAPLAEVLRPEVEEELGRRVLASRWTELEILQAGSDQMPGATGAAWSLLETVVADPSAWM' A
#
# COMPACT_ATOMS: atom_id res chain seq x y z
N LEU A 1 10.31 0.62 6.72
CA LEU A 1 9.94 0.50 5.29
C LEU A 1 10.97 -0.33 4.50
N GLY A 2 12.23 0.11 4.35
CA GLY A 2 13.22 -0.61 3.54
C GLY A 2 13.41 -2.10 3.87
N ALA A 3 13.36 -2.49 5.15
CA ALA A 3 13.40 -3.91 5.54
C ALA A 3 12.19 -4.72 5.01
N ALA A 4 10.99 -4.14 5.02
CA ALA A 4 9.79 -4.80 4.50
C ALA A 4 9.85 -4.93 2.97
N VAL A 5 10.30 -3.87 2.28
CA VAL A 5 10.52 -3.91 0.82
C VAL A 5 11.54 -4.98 0.45
N ASN A 6 12.66 -5.07 1.17
CA ASN A 6 13.68 -6.11 0.93
C ASN A 6 13.17 -7.53 1.20
N LEU A 7 12.31 -7.72 2.20
CA LEU A 7 11.82 -9.05 2.58
C LEU A 7 10.69 -9.53 1.67
N LEU A 8 9.82 -8.62 1.25
CA LEU A 8 8.59 -8.93 0.52
C LEU A 8 8.71 -8.70 -1.00
N ASP A 9 9.78 -8.04 -1.45
CA ASP A 9 10.03 -7.70 -2.85
C ASP A 9 8.87 -6.90 -3.51
N ILE A 10 8.45 -5.83 -2.84
CA ILE A 10 7.31 -5.01 -3.26
C ILE A 10 7.81 -3.70 -3.90
N PRO A 11 7.52 -3.42 -5.18
CA PRO A 11 8.00 -2.21 -5.86
C PRO A 11 7.17 -0.95 -5.58
N VAL A 12 5.96 -1.10 -5.02
CA VAL A 12 5.03 0.02 -4.80
C VAL A 12 4.65 0.13 -3.32
N VAL A 13 4.82 1.31 -2.74
CA VAL A 13 4.43 1.61 -1.37
C VAL A 13 3.34 2.68 -1.35
N VAL A 14 2.16 2.33 -0.85
CA VAL A 14 1.05 3.28 -0.72
C VAL A 14 1.03 3.88 0.70
N LEU A 15 1.15 5.19 0.82
CA LEU A 15 1.04 5.94 2.08
C LEU A 15 -0.44 6.25 2.36
N GLY A 16 -0.99 5.56 3.36
CA GLY A 16 -2.39 5.70 3.80
C GLY A 16 -2.56 6.46 5.11
N GLY A 17 -3.82 6.62 5.52
CA GLY A 17 -4.20 7.26 6.77
C GLY A 17 -3.66 8.69 6.88
N HIS A 18 -3.10 9.05 8.04
CA HIS A 18 -2.53 10.37 8.28
C HIS A 18 -1.32 10.72 7.39
N LEU A 19 -0.70 9.72 6.73
CA LEU A 19 0.41 9.96 5.82
C LEU A 19 -0.04 10.28 4.39
N ALA A 20 -1.28 9.92 4.00
CA ALA A 20 -1.75 10.15 2.64
C ALA A 20 -1.69 11.65 2.23
N PRO A 21 -2.13 12.62 3.06
CA PRO A 21 -2.01 14.04 2.70
C PRO A 21 -0.57 14.56 2.64
N LEU A 22 0.38 13.82 3.21
CA LEU A 22 1.80 14.18 3.23
C LEU A 22 2.59 13.47 2.13
N ALA A 23 1.97 12.57 1.36
CA ALA A 23 2.68 11.70 0.42
C ALA A 23 3.48 12.48 -0.63
N GLU A 24 2.89 13.53 -1.21
CA GLU A 24 3.58 14.42 -2.17
C GLU A 24 4.85 15.04 -1.58
N VAL A 25 4.79 15.50 -0.33
CA VAL A 25 5.91 16.20 0.32
C VAL A 25 6.96 15.21 0.82
N LEU A 26 6.56 14.02 1.27
CA LEU A 26 7.47 12.99 1.80
C LEU A 26 8.11 12.13 0.71
N ARG A 27 7.53 12.11 -0.50
CA ARG A 27 7.95 11.25 -1.60
C ARG A 27 9.45 11.38 -1.89
N PRO A 28 10.04 12.58 -2.08
CA PRO A 28 11.45 12.68 -2.44
C PRO A 28 12.38 12.09 -1.37
N GLU A 29 12.13 12.37 -0.09
CA GLU A 29 12.96 11.87 1.01
C GLU A 29 12.79 10.36 1.21
N VAL A 30 11.58 9.83 1.04
CA VAL A 30 11.32 8.39 1.12
C VAL A 30 11.99 7.66 -0.05
N GLU A 31 11.89 8.18 -1.27
CA GLU A 31 12.54 7.61 -2.46
C GLU A 31 14.07 7.61 -2.31
N GLU A 32 14.67 8.70 -1.83
CA GLU A 32 16.11 8.77 -1.58
C GLU A 32 16.56 7.73 -0.54
N GLU A 33 15.83 7.62 0.56
CA GLU A 33 16.11 6.68 1.63
C GLU A 33 15.99 5.22 1.17
N LEU A 34 14.95 4.89 0.41
CA LEU A 34 14.77 3.57 -0.16
C LEU A 34 15.82 3.27 -1.24
N GLY A 35 16.20 4.26 -2.05
CA GLY A 35 17.29 4.16 -3.01
C GLY A 35 18.60 3.71 -2.36
N ARG A 36 18.88 4.17 -1.13
CA ARG A 36 20.07 3.78 -0.36
C ARG A 36 19.95 2.43 0.37
N ARG A 37 18.75 2.03 0.81
CA ARG A 37 18.56 0.90 1.75
C ARG A 37 17.94 -0.35 1.13
N VAL A 38 17.29 -0.23 -0.01
CA VAL A 38 16.65 -1.37 -0.70
C VAL A 38 17.63 -2.01 -1.66
N LEU A 39 17.75 -3.33 -1.61
CA LEU A 39 18.66 -4.09 -2.47
C LEU A 39 18.27 -3.96 -3.94
N ALA A 40 16.98 -4.05 -4.25
CA ALA A 40 16.45 -4.00 -5.61
C ALA A 40 16.50 -2.60 -6.27
N SER A 41 16.80 -1.52 -5.53
CA SER A 41 16.70 -0.13 -6.04
C SER A 41 17.60 0.18 -7.24
N ARG A 42 18.63 -0.64 -7.49
CA ARG A 42 19.53 -0.51 -8.65
C ARG A 42 18.96 -1.12 -9.93
N TRP A 43 17.93 -1.96 -9.83
CA TRP A 43 17.37 -2.75 -10.93
C TRP A 43 15.88 -2.51 -11.15
N THR A 44 15.20 -1.89 -10.18
CA THR A 44 13.76 -1.64 -10.24
C THR A 44 13.46 -0.29 -9.63
N GLU A 45 12.59 0.45 -10.31
CA GLU A 45 12.05 1.71 -9.81
C GLU A 45 11.09 1.43 -8.66
N LEU A 46 11.28 2.14 -7.54
CA LEU A 46 10.40 2.06 -6.39
C LEU A 46 9.42 3.24 -6.44
N GLU A 47 8.13 2.95 -6.38
CA GLU A 47 7.09 3.97 -6.48
C GLU A 47 6.45 4.20 -5.10
N ILE A 48 6.39 5.47 -4.69
CA ILE A 48 5.62 5.88 -3.51
C ILE A 48 4.28 6.43 -3.98
N LEU A 49 3.15 5.93 -3.50
CA LEU A 49 1.84 6.39 -3.91
C LEU A 49 1.08 6.99 -2.73
N GLN A 50 0.21 7.94 -3.02
CA GLN A 50 -0.78 8.41 -2.06
C GLN A 50 -1.99 7.48 -2.07
N ALA A 51 -2.50 7.10 -0.89
CA ALA A 51 -3.77 6.39 -0.82
C ALA A 51 -4.94 7.26 -1.32
N GLY A 52 -5.91 6.63 -1.99
CA GLY A 52 -7.10 7.32 -2.53
C GLY A 52 -7.96 8.00 -1.46
N SER A 53 -8.91 8.83 -1.90
CA SER A 53 -9.75 9.70 -1.05
C SER A 53 -10.86 8.97 -0.28
N ASP A 54 -10.72 7.69 0.01
CA ASP A 54 -11.66 6.97 0.87
C ASP A 54 -11.61 7.57 2.27
N GLN A 55 -12.76 8.02 2.77
CA GLN A 55 -12.88 8.65 4.09
C GLN A 55 -12.70 7.63 5.22
N MET A 56 -13.03 6.36 4.98
CA MET A 56 -13.05 5.31 6.01
C MET A 56 -12.43 4.02 5.46
N PRO A 57 -11.16 4.03 5.03
CA PRO A 57 -10.55 2.91 4.32
C PRO A 57 -10.53 1.60 5.12
N GLY A 58 -10.45 1.69 6.45
CA GLY A 58 -10.58 0.52 7.33
C GLY A 58 -11.98 -0.10 7.32
N ALA A 59 -13.04 0.73 7.29
CA ALA A 59 -14.41 0.24 7.22
C ALA A 59 -14.73 -0.34 5.84
N THR A 60 -14.27 0.33 4.77
CA THR A 60 -14.37 -0.18 3.40
C THR A 60 -13.66 -1.52 3.27
N GLY A 61 -12.42 -1.63 3.74
CA GLY A 61 -11.67 -2.90 3.74
C GLY A 61 -12.39 -4.01 4.53
N ALA A 62 -12.98 -3.70 5.68
CA ALA A 62 -13.77 -4.67 6.45
C ALA A 62 -15.02 -5.14 5.68
N ALA A 63 -15.72 -4.22 5.02
CA ALA A 63 -16.86 -4.55 4.17
C ALA A 63 -16.46 -5.44 2.99
N TRP A 64 -15.32 -5.15 2.33
CA TRP A 64 -14.76 -5.99 1.28
C TRP A 64 -14.38 -7.38 1.77
N SER A 65 -13.79 -7.50 2.96
CA SER A 65 -13.43 -8.79 3.54
C SER A 65 -14.66 -9.66 3.82
N LEU A 66 -15.77 -9.08 4.27
CA LEU A 66 -17.04 -9.79 4.37
C LEU A 66 -17.59 -10.15 2.99
N LEU A 67 -17.55 -9.21 2.04
CA LEU A 67 -18.05 -9.43 0.69
C LEU A 67 -17.29 -10.57 -0.04
N GLU A 68 -15.99 -10.71 0.19
CA GLU A 68 -15.20 -11.84 -0.34
C GLU A 68 -15.81 -13.20 0.06
N THR A 69 -16.34 -13.33 1.28
CA THR A 69 -16.97 -14.58 1.72
C THR A 69 -18.27 -14.89 0.97
N VAL A 70 -19.05 -13.85 0.66
CA VAL A 70 -20.29 -13.98 -0.14
C VAL A 70 -19.96 -14.28 -1.59
N VAL A 71 -18.95 -13.62 -2.16
CA VAL A 71 -18.51 -13.86 -3.54
C VAL A 71 -17.94 -15.27 -3.71
N ALA A 72 -17.25 -15.80 -2.70
CA ALA A 72 -16.68 -17.14 -2.73
C ALA A 72 -17.74 -18.27 -2.71
N ASP A 73 -18.86 -18.07 -2.01
CA ASP A 73 -20.01 -18.99 -2.04
C ASP A 73 -21.34 -18.22 -1.92
N PRO A 74 -21.89 -17.72 -3.04
CA PRO A 74 -23.13 -16.97 -3.02
C PRO A 74 -24.34 -17.80 -2.58
N SER A 75 -24.29 -19.13 -2.79
CA SER A 75 -25.43 -20.03 -2.55
C SER A 75 -25.73 -20.26 -1.07
N ALA A 76 -24.72 -20.10 -0.20
CA ALA A 76 -24.91 -20.15 1.24
C ALA A 76 -25.72 -18.96 1.82
N TRP A 77 -26.03 -17.94 1.00
CA TRP A 77 -26.66 -16.69 1.43
C TRP A 77 -27.99 -16.37 0.73
N MET A 78 -28.50 -17.28 -0.11
CA MET A 78 -29.82 -17.18 -0.76
C MET A 78 -30.89 -17.90 0.08
#